data_AF-A0A0N4UFF6-F1
#
_entry.id   AF-A0A0N4UFF6-F1
#
_cell.length_a   1.000
_cell.length_b   1.000
_cell.length_c   1.000
_cell.angle_alpha   90.00
_cell.angle_beta   90.00
_cell.angle_gamma   90.00
#
_symmetry.space_group_name_H-M   'P 1'
#
loop_
_entity.id
_entity.type
_entity.pdbx_description
1 polymer ?
#
loop_
_entity_poly.entity_id
_entity_poly.type
_entity_poly.pdbx_seq_one_letter_code
_entity_poly.pdbx_strand_id
1 'polypeptide(L)'
;LENAIRNRTSNKLVLMLIDAWRSEFLFGSHENNHMPFLNRLRLFDHVSSYNAHLQPPTVTMPRIKAITAGIIPSFVDVLLNFASDSMNDDNIIDRLWKSGRRLMFCGDDTWLKLFPGRFLDRSEGIVSFYVNDYIEVGLLISSPSISLIFRTSLFSNDWTAFSDLQVDNNVTLCLKKELTNETISTWDVMILHYLGLDHIGHSLGGESNILHKKLKEMDGIIENIYDTLVRVHNSNFSMLIFGDHGMTEAGNHGGSSEKEVNVPLIYIDGQRIQGARSILFSAIYSIEQIDIVPTLASIFNFEIPVKSLGITFVDQLVPRKRKKDYLMPLVSLLKNSYQITGLLDVANAHLNNCIEDCIKNLEGFCHKRNLSQISLASNIASCKKSLHSVQEKLMTKEAAFKSFSYIFLGICISIMVSCISIWLLFSTVAIAQTVAKTHNEPFMNG
;
A
#
# COMPACT_ATOMS: atom_id res chain seq x y z
N LEU A 1 30.19 -5.40 7.35
CA LEU A 1 29.31 -4.22 7.11
C LEU A 1 27.91 -4.48 7.64
N GLU A 2 27.29 -5.61 7.29
CA GLU A 2 25.97 -6.00 7.81
C GLU A 2 25.90 -6.09 9.34
N ASN A 3 26.95 -6.60 10.02
CA ASN A 3 27.02 -6.56 11.48
C ASN A 3 27.03 -5.15 12.07
N ALA A 4 27.60 -4.16 11.36
CA ALA A 4 27.56 -2.76 11.79
C ALA A 4 26.20 -2.10 11.55
N ILE A 5 25.42 -2.64 10.61
CA ILE A 5 24.04 -2.23 10.32
C ILE A 5 23.06 -2.85 11.32
N ARG A 6 23.23 -4.13 11.67
CA ARG A 6 22.41 -4.84 12.68
C ARG A 6 22.35 -4.09 14.02
N ASN A 7 23.43 -3.45 14.43
CA ASN A 7 23.45 -2.66 15.67
C ASN A 7 22.66 -1.33 15.59
N ARG A 8 22.12 -0.97 14.42
CA ARG A 8 21.27 0.22 14.22
C ARG A 8 19.79 -0.12 13.96
N THR A 9 19.45 -1.38 13.70
CA THR A 9 18.07 -1.77 13.37
C THR A 9 17.22 -1.76 14.63
N SER A 10 16.03 -1.16 14.59
CA SER A 10 15.13 -1.19 15.75
C SER A 10 14.60 -2.61 15.98
N ASN A 11 14.30 -2.92 17.24
CA ASN A 11 13.82 -4.24 17.61
C ASN A 11 12.31 -4.38 17.48
N LYS A 12 11.57 -3.27 17.48
CA LYS A 12 10.11 -3.21 17.32
C LYS A 12 9.74 -2.39 16.09
N LEU A 13 8.89 -2.96 15.24
CA LEU A 13 8.30 -2.28 14.11
C LEU A 13 6.78 -2.21 14.30
N VAL A 14 6.20 -1.02 14.20
CA VAL A 14 4.75 -0.84 14.04
C VAL A 14 4.48 -0.37 12.63
N LEU A 15 3.66 -1.12 11.90
CA LEU A 15 3.09 -0.75 10.60
C LEU A 15 1.62 -0.42 10.84
N MET A 16 1.24 0.85 10.68
CA MET A 16 -0.15 1.29 10.80
C MET A 16 -0.65 1.74 9.44
N LEU A 17 -1.52 0.93 8.85
CA LEU A 17 -2.24 1.26 7.64
C LEU A 17 -3.58 1.92 8.02
N ILE A 18 -3.82 3.13 7.50
CA ILE A 18 -5.10 3.83 7.61
C ILE A 18 -5.73 3.83 6.23
N ASP A 19 -6.82 3.09 6.07
CA ASP A 19 -7.53 2.95 4.80
C ASP A 19 -8.06 4.31 4.31
N ALA A 20 -7.94 4.57 3.02
CA ALA A 20 -8.36 5.81 2.36
C ALA A 20 -7.77 7.13 2.94
N TRP A 21 -6.60 7.08 3.57
CA TRP A 21 -5.95 8.24 4.16
C TRP A 21 -5.26 9.10 3.09
N ARG A 22 -5.96 10.15 2.63
CA ARG A 22 -5.47 11.09 1.62
C ARG A 22 -4.40 12.03 2.14
N SER A 23 -3.44 12.41 1.30
CA SER A 23 -2.37 13.34 1.65
C SER A 23 -2.87 14.71 2.13
N GLU A 24 -3.98 15.20 1.56
CA GLU A 24 -4.56 16.50 1.93
C GLU A 24 -5.01 16.57 3.39
N PHE A 25 -5.38 15.44 4.00
CA PHE A 25 -5.81 15.39 5.40
C PHE A 25 -4.68 15.68 6.40
N LEU A 26 -3.42 15.46 6.01
CA LEU A 26 -2.25 15.73 6.85
C LEU A 26 -1.40 16.91 6.34
N PHE A 27 -1.30 17.08 5.02
CA PHE A 27 -0.43 18.08 4.39
C PHE A 27 -1.19 19.30 3.85
N GLY A 28 -2.52 19.32 3.98
CA GLY A 28 -3.38 20.44 3.57
C GLY A 28 -3.20 21.70 4.43
N SER A 29 -4.06 22.68 4.20
CA SER A 29 -4.00 23.99 4.86
C SER A 29 -4.15 23.89 6.38
N HIS A 30 -3.56 24.86 7.10
CA HIS A 30 -3.59 24.90 8.57
C HIS A 30 -4.99 25.00 9.19
N GLU A 31 -6.00 25.43 8.43
CA GLU A 31 -7.41 25.48 8.86
C GLU A 31 -7.99 24.07 9.08
N ASN A 32 -7.38 23.04 8.48
CA ASN A 32 -7.79 21.64 8.53
C ASN A 32 -6.86 20.78 9.42
N ASN A 33 -6.36 21.32 10.54
CA ASN A 33 -5.50 20.56 11.45
C ASN A 33 -6.29 19.48 12.22
N HIS A 34 -6.59 18.37 11.56
CA HIS A 34 -7.30 17.22 12.12
C HIS A 34 -6.37 16.18 12.74
N MET A 35 -5.05 16.32 12.54
CA MET A 35 -4.03 15.45 13.13
C MET A 35 -2.94 16.26 13.86
N PRO A 36 -3.31 16.96 14.96
CA PRO A 36 -2.42 17.88 15.65
C PRO A 36 -1.16 17.23 16.26
N PHE A 37 -1.21 15.98 16.71
CA PHE A 37 -0.06 15.26 17.23
C PHE A 37 0.96 15.02 16.12
N LEU A 38 0.56 14.39 15.00
CA LEU A 38 1.45 14.19 13.86
C LEU A 38 2.01 15.52 13.33
N ASN A 39 1.17 16.55 13.19
CA ASN A 39 1.62 17.86 12.70
C ASN A 39 2.69 18.50 13.60
N ARG A 40 2.63 18.30 14.92
CA ARG A 40 3.72 18.70 15.83
C ARG A 40 4.94 17.78 15.70
N LEU A 41 4.72 16.47 15.68
CA LEU A 41 5.79 15.48 15.72
C LEU A 41 6.68 15.54 14.47
N ARG A 42 6.10 15.87 13.31
CA ARG A 42 6.81 16.04 12.03
C ARG A 42 7.79 17.21 12.03
N LEU A 43 7.71 18.13 13.00
CA LEU A 43 8.66 19.22 13.18
C LEU A 43 9.95 18.78 13.89
N PHE A 44 10.16 17.48 14.12
CA PHE A 44 11.37 16.96 14.72
C PHE A 44 12.15 16.09 13.74
N ASP A 45 13.48 16.13 13.81
CA ASP A 45 14.35 15.45 12.85
C ASP A 45 14.35 13.92 12.94
N HIS A 46 13.75 13.32 13.98
CA HIS A 46 13.51 11.88 14.09
C HIS A 46 12.25 11.40 13.33
N VAL A 47 11.50 12.32 12.73
CA VAL A 47 10.34 12.02 11.90
C VAL A 47 10.60 12.45 10.47
N SER A 48 10.21 11.61 9.52
CA SER A 48 10.32 11.86 8.08
C SER A 48 8.95 11.73 7.44
N SER A 49 8.59 12.71 6.60
CA SER A 49 7.27 12.80 5.97
C SER A 49 7.37 12.71 4.46
N TYR A 50 6.44 11.98 3.88
CA TYR A 50 6.43 11.68 2.47
C TYR A 50 5.02 11.79 1.89
N ASN A 51 4.92 12.33 0.68
CA ASN A 51 3.75 12.17 -0.18
C ASN A 51 4.02 10.96 -1.08
N ALA A 52 3.39 9.83 -0.79
CA ALA A 52 3.54 8.61 -1.54
C ALA A 52 2.55 8.59 -2.70
N HIS A 53 3.07 8.52 -3.92
CA HIS A 53 2.28 8.31 -5.13
C HIS A 53 2.05 6.82 -5.34
N LEU A 54 0.85 6.45 -5.80
CA LEU A 54 0.48 5.06 -6.03
C LEU A 54 -0.24 4.90 -7.37
N GLN A 55 -0.10 3.72 -7.94
CA GLN A 55 -0.63 3.40 -9.25
C GLN A 55 -2.00 2.73 -9.08
N PRO A 56 -2.98 3.09 -9.93
CA PRO A 56 -4.28 2.43 -9.96
C PRO A 56 -4.16 0.92 -10.20
N PRO A 57 -5.15 0.11 -9.76
CA PRO A 57 -6.38 0.54 -9.09
C PRO A 57 -6.15 0.93 -7.61
N THR A 58 -6.80 2.02 -7.19
CA THR A 58 -6.82 2.52 -5.80
C THR A 58 -7.84 1.75 -4.96
N VAL A 59 -7.63 0.44 -4.80
CA VAL A 59 -8.50 -0.46 -4.03
C VAL A 59 -7.67 -1.18 -2.96
N THR A 60 -8.23 -1.36 -1.76
CA THR A 60 -7.56 -1.86 -0.55
C THR A 60 -6.76 -3.15 -0.76
N MET A 61 -7.39 -4.27 -1.13
CA MET A 61 -6.70 -5.55 -1.29
C MET A 61 -5.56 -5.49 -2.33
N PRO A 62 -5.77 -4.97 -3.56
CA PRO A 62 -4.70 -4.77 -4.53
C PRO A 62 -3.55 -3.90 -4.01
N ARG A 63 -3.85 -2.84 -3.26
CA ARG A 63 -2.83 -1.97 -2.67
C ARG A 63 -2.07 -2.65 -1.54
N ILE A 64 -2.70 -3.45 -0.69
CA ILE A 64 -2.01 -4.28 0.32
C ILE A 64 -1.00 -5.22 -0.37
N LYS A 65 -1.39 -5.91 -1.45
CA LYS A 65 -0.48 -6.76 -2.24
C LYS A 65 0.68 -5.95 -2.80
N ALA A 66 0.39 -4.77 -3.36
CA ALA A 66 1.39 -3.88 -3.94
C ALA A 66 2.40 -3.36 -2.91
N ILE A 67 1.94 -2.92 -1.74
CA ILE A 67 2.78 -2.36 -0.66
C ILE A 67 3.61 -3.45 0.03
N THR A 68 3.14 -4.69 0.04
CA THR A 68 3.86 -5.80 0.68
C THR A 68 4.85 -6.51 -0.25
N ALA A 69 4.60 -6.57 -1.57
CA ALA A 69 5.57 -7.12 -2.54
C ALA A 69 6.42 -6.05 -3.24
N GLY A 70 5.96 -4.79 -3.25
CA GLY A 70 6.61 -3.68 -3.93
C GLY A 70 6.42 -3.77 -5.44
N ILE A 71 5.25 -4.23 -5.88
CA ILE A 71 4.88 -4.42 -7.30
C ILE A 71 3.72 -3.50 -7.66
N ILE A 72 3.49 -3.27 -8.95
CA ILE A 72 2.29 -2.54 -9.38
C ILE A 72 1.13 -3.54 -9.50
N PRO A 73 -0.03 -3.25 -8.86
CA PRO A 73 -1.20 -4.09 -9.02
C PRO A 73 -1.71 -3.97 -10.45
N SER A 74 -2.02 -5.10 -11.09
CA SER A 74 -2.72 -5.07 -12.37
C SER A 74 -4.20 -5.20 -12.16
N PHE A 75 -5.00 -4.36 -12.81
CA PHE A 75 -6.46 -4.45 -12.83
C PHE A 75 -6.98 -5.87 -13.12
N VAL A 76 -6.26 -6.61 -13.97
CA VAL A 76 -6.66 -7.98 -14.31
C VAL A 76 -6.22 -8.99 -13.25
N ASP A 77 -5.07 -8.77 -12.60
CA ASP A 77 -4.71 -9.56 -11.43
C ASP A 77 -5.71 -9.34 -10.30
N VAL A 78 -6.33 -8.16 -10.19
CA VAL A 78 -7.42 -7.90 -9.22
C VAL A 78 -8.66 -8.72 -9.57
N LEU A 79 -9.08 -8.72 -10.84
CA LEU A 79 -10.24 -9.48 -11.31
C LEU A 79 -10.03 -11.01 -11.28
N LEU A 80 -8.85 -11.49 -11.60
CA LEU A 80 -8.53 -12.92 -11.64
C LEU A 80 -8.19 -13.47 -10.25
N ASN A 81 -7.50 -12.69 -9.41
CA ASN A 81 -7.26 -13.05 -8.00
C ASN A 81 -8.46 -12.74 -7.09
N PHE A 82 -9.59 -12.32 -7.66
CA PHE A 82 -10.86 -12.27 -6.96
C PHE A 82 -11.30 -13.66 -6.47
N ALA A 83 -10.73 -14.72 -7.06
CA ALA A 83 -10.98 -16.12 -6.69
C ALA A 83 -9.83 -16.78 -5.91
N SER A 84 -8.71 -16.09 -5.63
CA SER A 84 -7.57 -16.64 -4.88
C SER A 84 -7.37 -15.91 -3.55
N ASP A 85 -7.61 -16.63 -2.45
CA ASP A 85 -7.64 -16.03 -1.11
C ASP A 85 -6.24 -15.63 -0.59
N SER A 86 -5.16 -16.27 -1.07
CA SER A 86 -3.81 -16.13 -0.51
C SER A 86 -2.79 -15.51 -1.48
N MET A 87 -1.88 -14.69 -0.95
CA MET A 87 -0.76 -14.13 -1.70
C MET A 87 0.37 -15.15 -1.86
N ASN A 88 0.72 -15.47 -3.10
CA ASN A 88 1.82 -16.40 -3.43
C ASN A 88 3.11 -15.70 -3.84
N ASP A 89 3.05 -14.42 -4.21
CA ASP A 89 4.23 -13.64 -4.57
C ASP A 89 5.09 -13.37 -3.33
N ASP A 90 6.40 -13.28 -3.56
CA ASP A 90 7.37 -12.91 -2.55
C ASP A 90 7.08 -11.52 -1.98
N ASN A 91 7.04 -11.39 -0.65
CA ASN A 91 6.54 -10.21 0.05
C ASN A 91 7.22 -10.01 1.42
N ILE A 92 7.14 -8.79 1.96
CA ILE A 92 7.80 -8.42 3.23
C ILE A 92 7.25 -9.19 4.44
N ILE A 93 5.99 -9.62 4.42
CA ILE A 93 5.37 -10.34 5.55
C ILE A 93 6.01 -11.72 5.67
N ASP A 94 6.14 -12.43 4.55
CA ASP A 94 6.85 -13.70 4.48
C ASP A 94 8.34 -13.55 4.82
N ARG A 95 8.99 -12.48 4.34
CA ARG A 95 10.42 -12.23 4.64
C ARG A 95 10.66 -11.97 6.12
N LEU A 96 9.79 -11.19 6.76
CA LEU A 96 9.83 -10.95 8.21
C LEU A 96 9.57 -12.23 9.00
N TRP A 97 8.52 -12.98 8.66
CA TRP A 97 8.19 -14.24 9.32
C TRP A 97 9.30 -15.29 9.18
N LYS A 98 9.83 -15.49 7.96
CA LYS A 98 10.97 -16.40 7.70
C LYS A 98 12.25 -15.99 8.43
N SER A 99 12.41 -14.70 8.75
CA SER A 99 13.55 -14.22 9.56
C SER A 99 13.41 -14.50 11.06
N GLY A 100 12.35 -15.18 11.49
CA GLY A 100 12.09 -15.54 12.88
C GLY A 100 11.48 -14.41 13.72
N ARG A 101 10.99 -13.34 13.09
CA ARG A 101 10.28 -12.26 13.79
C ARG A 101 8.89 -12.76 14.20
N ARG A 102 8.44 -12.35 15.38
CA ARG A 102 7.08 -12.62 15.84
C ARG A 102 6.15 -11.52 15.33
N LEU A 103 5.26 -11.89 14.42
CA LEU A 103 4.32 -10.95 13.80
C LEU A 103 2.99 -11.01 14.57
N MET A 104 2.40 -9.85 14.83
CA MET A 104 1.03 -9.74 15.31
C MET A 104 0.21 -8.82 14.41
N PHE A 105 -1.10 -9.06 14.35
CA PHE A 105 -2.01 -8.31 13.50
C PHE A 105 -3.32 -7.95 14.22
N CYS A 106 -3.76 -6.71 14.07
CA CYS A 106 -5.09 -6.25 14.45
C CYS A 106 -5.68 -5.47 13.26
N GLY A 107 -6.81 -5.89 12.70
CA GLY A 107 -7.38 -5.20 11.54
C GLY A 107 -8.30 -6.06 10.70
N ASP A 108 -8.51 -5.62 9.46
CA ASP A 108 -9.35 -6.31 8.49
C ASP A 108 -8.87 -7.73 8.15
N ASP A 109 -9.82 -8.67 8.08
CA ASP A 109 -9.60 -10.09 7.79
C ASP A 109 -8.90 -10.35 6.44
N THR A 110 -8.91 -9.39 5.51
CA THR A 110 -8.16 -9.45 4.24
C THR A 110 -6.70 -9.82 4.47
N TRP A 111 -6.04 -9.32 5.52
CA TRP A 111 -4.66 -9.67 5.82
C TRP A 111 -4.49 -11.14 6.22
N LEU A 112 -5.45 -11.71 6.96
CA LEU A 112 -5.39 -13.12 7.38
C LEU A 112 -5.59 -14.07 6.20
N LYS A 113 -6.46 -13.69 5.26
CA LYS A 113 -6.65 -14.40 3.99
C LYS A 113 -5.40 -14.34 3.12
N LEU A 114 -4.84 -13.13 2.94
CA LEU A 114 -3.66 -12.92 2.11
C LEU A 114 -2.41 -13.61 2.65
N PHE A 115 -2.22 -13.64 3.97
CA PHE A 115 -1.02 -14.17 4.61
C PHE A 115 -1.37 -15.31 5.60
N PRO A 116 -1.93 -16.43 5.11
CA PRO A 116 -2.41 -17.48 5.99
C PRO A 116 -1.23 -18.10 6.74
N GLY A 117 -1.37 -18.25 8.05
CA GLY A 117 -0.34 -18.85 8.89
C GLY A 117 0.72 -17.90 9.43
N ARG A 118 0.72 -16.61 9.07
CA ARG A 118 1.81 -15.67 9.42
C ARG A 118 1.60 -14.96 10.76
N PHE A 119 0.36 -14.95 11.25
CA PHE A 119 -0.06 -14.25 12.47
C PHE A 119 -0.64 -15.19 13.55
N LEU A 120 -0.52 -16.52 13.38
CA LEU A 120 -1.31 -17.56 14.08
C LEU A 120 -1.32 -17.47 15.60
N ASP A 121 -0.26 -16.96 16.22
CA ASP A 121 -0.16 -16.89 17.67
C ASP A 121 -0.79 -15.62 18.27
N ARG A 122 -1.01 -14.56 17.46
CA ARG A 122 -1.56 -13.25 17.88
C ARG A 122 -2.20 -12.47 16.71
N SER A 123 -3.43 -12.83 16.38
CA SER A 123 -4.25 -12.05 15.44
C SER A 123 -5.68 -11.90 15.91
N GLU A 124 -6.22 -10.68 15.82
CA GLU A 124 -7.65 -10.42 15.84
C GLU A 124 -8.06 -9.89 14.45
N GLY A 125 -8.50 -10.81 13.58
CA GLY A 125 -9.09 -10.47 12.29
C GLY A 125 -10.54 -10.06 12.46
N ILE A 126 -10.91 -8.92 11.90
CA ILE A 126 -12.25 -8.36 11.99
C ILE A 126 -12.86 -8.38 10.59
N VAL A 127 -14.05 -8.96 10.47
CA VAL A 127 -14.80 -8.94 9.21
C VAL A 127 -15.46 -7.57 9.09
N SER A 128 -15.03 -6.74 8.13
CA SER A 128 -15.78 -5.55 7.73
C SER A 128 -17.03 -5.96 6.93
N PHE A 129 -18.19 -5.40 7.28
CA PHE A 129 -19.46 -5.64 6.58
C PHE A 129 -19.66 -4.73 5.35
N TYR A 130 -18.71 -3.84 5.04
CA TYR A 130 -18.76 -3.07 3.81
C TYR A 130 -18.18 -3.91 2.66
N VAL A 131 -19.09 -4.59 1.94
CA VAL A 131 -18.78 -5.41 0.75
C VAL A 131 -18.62 -4.55 -0.52
N ASN A 132 -18.63 -3.21 -0.40
CA ASN A 132 -18.61 -2.33 -1.59
C ASN A 132 -17.24 -2.15 -2.24
N ASP A 133 -16.12 -2.44 -1.57
CA ASP A 133 -14.80 -2.57 -2.24
C ASP A 133 -14.80 -3.62 -3.35
N TYR A 134 -15.77 -4.53 -3.32
CA TYR A 134 -15.87 -5.69 -4.19
C TYR A 134 -16.95 -5.55 -5.28
N ILE A 135 -17.87 -4.58 -5.20
CA ILE A 135 -19.04 -4.50 -6.11
C ILE A 135 -18.86 -3.53 -7.27
N GLU A 136 -17.98 -2.53 -7.20
CA GLU A 136 -17.96 -1.47 -8.22
C GLU A 136 -17.28 -1.83 -9.56
N VAL A 137 -16.65 -3.00 -9.68
CA VAL A 137 -15.92 -3.35 -10.91
C VAL A 137 -16.63 -4.42 -11.76
N GLY A 138 -17.77 -4.98 -11.32
CA GLY A 138 -18.24 -6.28 -11.86
C GLY A 138 -19.67 -6.43 -12.39
N LEU A 139 -20.61 -5.49 -12.19
CA LEU A 139 -22.04 -5.79 -12.47
C LEU A 139 -22.78 -4.69 -13.26
N LEU A 140 -22.46 -4.62 -14.55
CA LEU A 140 -23.35 -4.07 -15.59
C LEU A 140 -23.95 -5.19 -16.45
N ILE A 141 -24.38 -6.34 -15.89
CA ILE A 141 -25.14 -7.32 -16.69
C ILE A 141 -26.25 -8.00 -15.84
N SER A 142 -27.47 -7.50 -16.04
CA SER A 142 -28.79 -8.16 -15.91
C SER A 142 -29.09 -9.06 -14.70
N SER A 143 -29.82 -8.52 -13.71
CA SER A 143 -30.88 -9.28 -13.03
C SER A 143 -31.93 -8.36 -12.38
N PRO A 144 -33.22 -8.44 -12.75
CA PRO A 144 -34.28 -7.61 -12.18
C PRO A 144 -34.66 -7.99 -10.73
N SER A 145 -34.12 -9.09 -10.19
CA SER A 145 -34.52 -9.63 -8.88
C SER A 145 -33.72 -9.10 -7.68
N ILE A 146 -32.64 -8.33 -7.90
CA ILE A 146 -31.85 -7.73 -6.80
C ILE A 146 -32.43 -6.37 -6.35
N SER A 147 -33.34 -5.78 -7.13
CA SER A 147 -33.97 -4.48 -6.81
C SER A 147 -34.85 -4.51 -5.55
N LEU A 148 -35.29 -5.68 -5.06
CA LEU A 148 -36.27 -5.75 -3.97
C LEU A 148 -35.64 -5.83 -2.58
N ILE A 149 -34.40 -6.32 -2.45
CA ILE A 149 -33.68 -6.35 -1.17
C ILE A 149 -33.10 -4.97 -0.82
N PHE A 150 -32.81 -4.13 -1.81
CA PHE A 150 -32.30 -2.77 -1.61
C PHE A 150 -33.36 -1.75 -1.18
N ARG A 151 -34.67 -2.06 -1.26
CA ARG A 151 -35.73 -1.09 -0.96
C ARG A 151 -36.11 -1.00 0.52
N THR A 152 -35.62 -1.90 1.38
CA THR A 152 -36.00 -1.93 2.80
C THR A 152 -34.95 -1.37 3.76
N SER A 153 -33.74 -0.99 3.30
CA SER A 153 -32.71 -0.38 4.15
C SER A 153 -32.64 1.16 4.06
N LEU A 154 -33.48 1.79 3.25
CA LEU A 154 -33.48 3.25 3.00
C LEU A 154 -34.13 4.10 4.11
N PHE A 155 -34.25 3.58 5.33
CA PHE A 155 -34.77 4.34 6.48
C PHE A 155 -34.01 4.06 7.79
N SER A 156 -32.68 4.20 7.77
CA SER A 156 -31.95 4.60 8.99
C SER A 156 -30.53 5.05 8.65
N ASN A 157 -30.31 6.36 8.59
CA ASN A 157 -28.98 6.96 8.41
C ASN A 157 -28.07 6.81 9.65
N ASP A 158 -28.55 6.15 10.72
CA ASP A 158 -27.86 6.02 12.01
C ASP A 158 -27.14 4.67 12.21
N TRP A 159 -27.46 3.62 11.44
CA TRP A 159 -26.93 2.27 11.74
C TRP A 159 -25.57 1.97 11.11
N THR A 160 -25.25 2.55 9.95
CA THR A 160 -23.99 2.26 9.20
C THR A 160 -22.77 2.89 9.86
N ALA A 161 -22.85 4.16 10.26
CA ALA A 161 -21.78 4.81 11.03
C ALA A 161 -21.48 4.08 12.37
N PHE A 162 -22.48 3.39 12.94
CA PHE A 162 -22.36 2.66 14.19
C PHE A 162 -21.66 1.29 14.03
N SER A 163 -21.79 0.63 12.87
CA SER A 163 -21.01 -0.57 12.55
C SER A 163 -19.56 -0.26 12.19
N ASP A 164 -19.30 0.86 11.51
CA ASP A 164 -17.96 1.25 11.07
C ASP A 164 -17.06 1.66 12.24
N LEU A 165 -17.64 2.34 13.24
CA LEU A 165 -16.99 2.61 14.51
C LEU A 165 -16.67 1.32 15.29
N GLN A 166 -17.47 0.26 15.15
CA GLN A 166 -17.21 -1.00 15.85
C GLN A 166 -15.98 -1.76 15.34
N VAL A 167 -15.70 -1.70 14.04
CA VAL A 167 -14.53 -2.36 13.45
C VAL A 167 -13.24 -1.75 14.02
N ASP A 168 -13.08 -0.44 13.93
CA ASP A 168 -11.89 0.24 14.45
C ASP A 168 -11.79 0.19 15.99
N ASN A 169 -12.92 0.12 16.70
CA ASN A 169 -12.93 -0.13 18.15
C ASN A 169 -12.31 -1.50 18.47
N ASN A 170 -12.59 -2.54 17.69
CA ASN A 170 -11.98 -3.85 17.87
C ASN A 170 -10.48 -3.82 17.59
N VAL A 171 -10.04 -3.12 16.53
CA VAL A 171 -8.60 -2.89 16.27
C VAL A 171 -7.94 -2.19 17.46
N THR A 172 -8.59 -1.17 18.01
CA THR A 172 -8.10 -0.43 19.17
C THR A 172 -8.07 -1.29 20.44
N LEU A 173 -9.04 -2.18 20.63
CA LEU A 173 -9.08 -3.13 21.75
C LEU A 173 -7.95 -4.16 21.65
N CYS A 174 -7.73 -4.74 20.46
CA CYS A 174 -6.60 -5.63 20.17
C CYS A 174 -5.27 -4.92 20.45
N LEU A 175 -5.10 -3.70 19.93
CA LEU A 175 -3.93 -2.86 20.20
C LEU A 175 -3.71 -2.67 21.71
N LYS A 176 -4.74 -2.30 22.47
CA LYS A 176 -4.63 -2.07 23.91
C LYS A 176 -4.17 -3.31 24.69
N LYS A 177 -4.63 -4.50 24.30
CA LYS A 177 -4.19 -5.76 24.93
C LYS A 177 -2.71 -6.02 24.67
N GLU A 178 -2.22 -5.67 23.49
CA GLU A 178 -0.86 -6.00 23.04
C GLU A 178 0.17 -4.90 23.32
N LEU A 179 -0.29 -3.70 23.66
CA LEU A 179 0.53 -2.53 24.02
C LEU A 179 0.66 -2.33 25.54
N THR A 180 0.89 -3.42 26.28
CA THR A 180 1.16 -3.40 27.74
C THR A 180 2.61 -3.75 28.05
N ASN A 181 3.07 -3.48 29.27
CA ASN A 181 4.43 -3.86 29.72
C ASN A 181 4.69 -5.37 29.59
N GLU A 182 3.66 -6.19 29.78
CA GLU A 182 3.77 -7.65 29.76
C GLU A 182 3.81 -8.17 28.32
N THR A 183 2.94 -7.65 27.46
CA THR A 183 2.72 -8.17 26.11
C THR A 183 3.65 -7.58 25.05
N ILE A 184 4.18 -6.37 25.24
CA ILE A 184 5.08 -5.70 24.26
C ILE A 184 6.34 -6.53 23.93
N SER A 185 6.77 -7.36 24.88
CA SER A 185 7.91 -8.25 24.72
C SER A 185 7.62 -9.45 23.81
N THR A 186 6.34 -9.72 23.50
CA THR A 186 5.86 -10.95 22.86
C THR A 186 5.81 -10.90 21.33
N TRP A 187 5.82 -9.71 20.73
CA TRP A 187 5.79 -9.49 19.28
C TRP A 187 6.97 -8.61 18.84
N ASP A 188 7.50 -8.78 17.64
CA ASP A 188 8.58 -7.93 17.09
C ASP A 188 8.08 -6.99 16.00
N VAL A 189 7.01 -7.39 15.30
CA VAL A 189 6.33 -6.57 14.29
C VAL A 189 4.84 -6.55 14.62
N MET A 190 4.27 -5.36 14.76
CA MET A 190 2.84 -5.13 14.92
C MET A 190 2.30 -4.50 13.65
N ILE A 191 1.24 -5.09 13.09
CA ILE A 191 0.54 -4.56 11.91
C ILE A 191 -0.87 -4.19 12.33
N LEU A 192 -1.26 -2.95 12.05
CA LEU A 192 -2.59 -2.41 12.34
C LEU A 192 -3.22 -1.97 11.03
N HIS A 193 -4.49 -2.31 10.82
CA HIS A 193 -5.27 -1.84 9.68
C HIS A 193 -6.60 -1.25 10.15
N TYR A 194 -6.76 0.07 10.00
CA TYR A 194 -7.97 0.82 10.37
C TYR A 194 -8.76 1.19 9.12
N LEU A 195 -10.06 0.89 9.10
CA LEU A 195 -10.92 1.05 7.93
C LEU A 195 -11.86 2.25 8.00
N GLY A 196 -12.00 2.86 9.19
CA GLY A 196 -13.11 3.76 9.43
C GLY A 196 -13.10 5.05 8.60
N LEU A 197 -11.96 5.52 8.07
CA LEU A 197 -11.96 6.63 7.13
C LEU A 197 -12.63 6.24 5.80
N ASP A 198 -12.25 5.11 5.23
CA ASP A 198 -12.83 4.60 3.99
C ASP A 198 -14.35 4.43 4.09
N HIS A 199 -14.82 3.72 5.12
CA HIS A 199 -16.27 3.49 5.29
C HIS A 199 -17.07 4.79 5.49
N ILE A 200 -16.53 5.75 6.26
CA ILE A 200 -17.16 7.07 6.43
C ILE A 200 -17.18 7.80 5.08
N GLY A 201 -16.11 7.70 4.30
CA GLY A 201 -16.01 8.24 2.95
C GLY A 201 -17.12 7.73 2.05
N HIS A 202 -17.28 6.41 1.93
CA HIS A 202 -18.37 5.80 1.14
C HIS A 202 -19.77 6.18 1.64
N SER A 203 -19.95 6.23 2.97
CA SER A 203 -21.27 6.44 3.57
C SER A 203 -21.74 7.90 3.52
N LEU A 204 -20.82 8.85 3.73
CA LEU A 204 -21.14 10.26 3.96
C LEU A 204 -20.43 11.22 2.99
N GLY A 205 -19.60 10.70 2.09
CA GLY A 205 -18.77 11.47 1.19
C GLY A 205 -17.38 11.75 1.74
N GLY A 206 -16.43 11.91 0.82
CA GLY A 206 -15.01 12.15 1.07
C GLY A 206 -14.64 13.52 1.64
N GLU A 207 -15.61 14.43 1.75
CA GLU A 207 -15.47 15.75 2.37
C GLU A 207 -16.34 15.90 3.64
N SER A 208 -16.85 14.78 4.16
CA SER A 208 -17.71 14.79 5.35
C SER A 208 -16.98 15.29 6.59
N ASN A 209 -17.61 16.19 7.34
CA ASN A 209 -17.10 16.66 8.64
C ASN A 209 -16.88 15.53 9.66
N ILE A 210 -17.46 14.35 9.45
CA ILE A 210 -17.23 13.17 10.31
C ILE A 210 -15.82 12.59 10.09
N LEU A 211 -15.26 12.69 8.87
CA LEU A 211 -13.86 12.33 8.60
C LEU A 211 -12.90 13.11 9.49
N HIS A 212 -13.17 14.39 9.75
CA HIS A 212 -12.36 15.22 10.65
C HIS A 212 -12.33 14.69 12.08
N LYS A 213 -13.44 14.12 12.58
CA LYS A 213 -13.47 13.49 13.90
C LYS A 213 -12.68 12.19 13.89
N LYS A 214 -12.78 11.42 12.80
CA LYS A 214 -12.06 10.16 12.63
C LYS A 214 -10.55 10.35 12.50
N LEU A 215 -10.10 11.37 11.78
CA LEU A 215 -8.69 11.76 11.69
C LEU A 215 -8.11 12.10 13.07
N LYS A 216 -8.87 12.81 13.92
CA LYS A 216 -8.45 13.09 15.31
C LYS A 216 -8.36 11.83 16.17
N GLU A 217 -9.26 10.87 15.95
CA GLU A 217 -9.20 9.56 16.60
C GLU A 217 -7.93 8.80 16.18
N MET A 218 -7.63 8.73 14.88
CA MET A 218 -6.42 8.10 14.36
C MET A 218 -5.15 8.76 14.91
N ASP A 219 -5.12 10.10 14.95
CA ASP A 219 -4.00 10.88 15.51
C ASP A 219 -3.77 10.57 17.00
N GLY A 220 -4.85 10.44 17.79
CA GLY A 220 -4.77 10.04 19.20
C GLY A 220 -4.32 8.59 19.41
N ILE A 221 -4.68 7.67 18.50
CA ILE A 221 -4.17 6.29 18.51
C ILE A 221 -2.67 6.29 18.23
N ILE A 222 -2.21 7.06 17.25
CA ILE A 222 -0.78 7.20 16.92
C ILE A 222 0.00 7.79 18.11
N GLU A 223 -0.55 8.82 18.77
CA GLU A 223 0.02 9.40 19.99
C GLU A 223 0.15 8.36 21.11
N ASN A 224 -0.90 7.57 21.37
CA ASN A 224 -0.88 6.51 22.39
C ASN A 224 0.17 5.42 22.10
N ILE A 225 0.30 5.00 20.83
CA ILE A 225 1.33 4.03 20.42
C ILE A 225 2.72 4.61 20.67
N TYR A 226 2.95 5.83 20.18
CA TYR A 226 4.22 6.52 20.32
C TYR A 226 4.63 6.68 21.79
N ASP A 227 3.77 7.24 22.63
CA ASP A 227 4.06 7.49 24.05
C ASP A 227 4.32 6.19 24.82
N THR A 228 3.56 5.14 24.52
CA THR A 228 3.77 3.84 25.17
C THR A 228 5.10 3.20 24.75
N LEU A 229 5.45 3.23 23.46
CA LEU A 229 6.73 2.70 22.99
C LEU A 229 7.92 3.50 23.53
N VAL A 230 7.81 4.83 23.61
CA VAL A 230 8.82 5.68 24.24
C VAL A 230 9.03 5.29 25.70
N ARG A 231 7.94 5.16 26.46
CA ARG A 231 7.96 4.84 27.89
C ARG A 231 8.48 3.44 28.18
N VAL A 232 8.02 2.44 27.43
CA VAL A 232 8.22 1.02 27.77
C VAL A 232 9.42 0.41 27.05
N HIS A 233 9.78 0.91 25.86
CA HIS A 233 10.82 0.31 25.03
C HIS A 233 12.05 1.20 24.82
N ASN A 234 12.25 2.20 25.69
CA ASN A 234 13.43 3.09 25.72
C ASN A 234 13.87 3.53 24.32
N SER A 235 12.89 4.00 23.51
CA SER A 235 13.14 4.50 22.16
C SER A 235 13.65 3.48 21.12
N ASN A 236 13.74 2.16 21.40
CA ASN A 236 14.23 1.19 20.41
C ASN A 236 13.15 0.65 19.45
N PHE A 237 12.42 1.56 18.80
CA PHE A 237 11.32 1.20 17.91
C PHE A 237 11.36 2.02 16.61
N SER A 238 10.64 1.54 15.62
CA SER A 238 10.29 2.28 14.41
C SER A 238 8.78 2.21 14.19
N MET A 239 8.19 3.31 13.73
CA MET A 239 6.79 3.33 13.28
C MET A 239 6.74 3.79 11.83
N LEU A 240 5.92 3.11 11.04
CA LEU A 240 5.53 3.52 9.70
C LEU A 240 4.01 3.65 9.67
N ILE A 241 3.51 4.87 9.50
CA ILE A 241 2.09 5.16 9.34
C ILE A 241 1.87 5.58 7.90
N PHE A 242 0.95 4.94 7.19
CA PHE A 242 0.72 5.18 5.77
C PHE A 242 -0.73 4.91 5.37
N GLY A 243 -1.17 5.53 4.28
CA GLY A 243 -2.39 5.15 3.57
C GLY A 243 -2.10 4.13 2.47
N ASP A 244 -3.08 3.34 2.10
CA ASP A 244 -3.05 2.42 0.95
C ASP A 244 -3.60 3.09 -0.31
N HIS A 245 -4.65 3.89 -0.19
CA HIS A 245 -5.17 4.80 -1.21
C HIS A 245 -5.82 6.03 -0.59
N GLY A 246 -6.34 6.92 -1.44
CA GLY A 246 -7.24 8.00 -1.07
C GLY A 246 -8.65 7.78 -1.61
N MET A 247 -9.44 8.84 -1.74
CA MET A 247 -10.79 8.80 -2.36
C MET A 247 -11.11 10.13 -3.05
N THR A 248 -12.22 10.17 -3.77
CA THR A 248 -12.82 11.37 -4.37
C THR A 248 -13.71 12.12 -3.38
N GLU A 249 -14.10 13.37 -3.67
CA GLU A 249 -15.03 14.14 -2.82
C GLU A 249 -16.34 13.40 -2.52
N ALA A 250 -16.78 12.57 -3.46
CA ALA A 250 -18.01 11.78 -3.35
C ALA A 250 -17.85 10.54 -2.45
N GLY A 251 -16.63 10.18 -2.04
CA GLY A 251 -16.35 8.98 -1.27
C GLY A 251 -15.88 7.78 -2.08
N ASN A 252 -15.86 7.88 -3.41
CA ASN A 252 -15.46 6.77 -4.28
C ASN A 252 -13.93 6.65 -4.41
N HIS A 253 -13.44 5.46 -4.76
CA HIS A 253 -12.04 5.20 -5.12
C HIS A 253 -11.97 4.10 -6.21
N GLY A 254 -10.79 3.58 -6.52
CA GLY A 254 -10.50 2.64 -7.61
C GLY A 254 -9.95 3.27 -8.90
N GLY A 255 -10.04 4.60 -9.03
CA GLY A 255 -9.57 5.39 -10.16
C GLY A 255 -8.14 5.92 -10.04
N SER A 256 -7.90 7.07 -10.66
CA SER A 256 -6.57 7.67 -10.81
C SER A 256 -6.54 9.17 -10.53
N SER A 257 -7.55 9.69 -9.82
CA SER A 257 -7.55 11.12 -9.48
C SER A 257 -6.45 11.44 -8.47
N GLU A 258 -5.97 12.68 -8.45
CA GLU A 258 -4.93 13.14 -7.52
C GLU A 258 -5.26 12.84 -6.05
N LYS A 259 -6.54 12.93 -5.67
CA LYS A 259 -7.00 12.65 -4.30
C LYS A 259 -6.99 11.16 -3.95
N GLU A 260 -7.07 10.29 -4.95
CA GLU A 260 -7.00 8.84 -4.76
C GLU A 260 -5.58 8.31 -4.75
N VAL A 261 -4.68 8.92 -5.54
CA VAL A 261 -3.33 8.37 -5.79
C VAL A 261 -2.22 8.97 -4.92
N ASN A 262 -2.54 9.96 -4.09
CA ASN A 262 -1.57 10.60 -3.19
C ASN A 262 -1.96 10.35 -1.72
N VAL A 263 -1.12 9.60 -1.01
CA VAL A 263 -1.31 9.26 0.40
C VAL A 263 -0.12 9.67 1.25
N PRO A 264 -0.31 10.04 2.51
CA PRO A 264 0.79 10.41 3.38
C PRO A 264 1.50 9.15 3.84
N LEU A 265 2.81 9.28 4.04
CA LEU A 265 3.62 8.28 4.72
C LEU A 265 4.53 8.98 5.72
N ILE A 266 4.47 8.51 6.96
CA ILE A 266 5.22 9.04 8.09
C ILE A 266 6.08 7.93 8.68
N TYR A 267 7.39 8.16 8.70
CA TYR A 267 8.35 7.29 9.39
C TYR A 267 8.84 7.97 10.66
N ILE A 268 8.81 7.23 11.77
CA ILE A 268 9.32 7.68 13.08
C ILE A 268 10.47 6.76 13.50
N ASP A 269 11.64 7.34 13.74
CA ASP A 269 12.80 6.67 14.31
C ASP A 269 12.86 6.91 15.81
N GLY A 270 12.41 5.92 16.59
CA GLY A 270 12.41 6.00 18.05
C GLY A 270 13.80 6.29 18.61
N GLN A 271 14.86 5.70 18.02
CA GLN A 271 16.22 5.75 18.57
C GLN A 271 16.80 7.17 18.52
N ARG A 272 16.20 8.05 17.71
CA ARG A 272 16.62 9.43 17.52
C ARG A 272 15.83 10.44 18.34
N ILE A 273 14.83 9.99 19.10
CA ILE A 273 14.05 10.85 20.00
C ILE A 273 14.98 11.54 21.00
N GLN A 274 15.94 10.80 21.57
CA GLN A 274 16.95 11.38 22.44
C GLN A 274 17.93 12.25 21.63
N GLY A 275 17.84 13.57 21.82
CA GLY A 275 18.61 14.55 21.06
C GLY A 275 17.93 15.03 19.77
N ALA A 276 16.66 14.67 19.57
CA ALA A 276 15.84 15.22 18.50
C ALA A 276 15.83 16.74 18.57
N ARG A 277 15.94 17.39 17.40
CA ARG A 277 15.88 18.84 17.29
C ARG A 277 14.64 19.24 16.52
N SER A 278 13.98 20.28 17.01
CA SER A 278 12.95 20.92 16.22
C SER A 278 13.58 21.53 14.97
N ILE A 279 12.95 21.30 13.83
CA ILE A 279 13.24 21.90 12.55
C ILE A 279 12.13 22.90 12.22
N LEU A 280 12.52 24.10 11.78
CA LEU A 280 11.58 25.18 11.44
C LEU A 280 10.67 24.79 10.26
N PHE A 281 11.16 23.92 9.38
CA PHE A 281 10.41 23.41 8.23
C PHE A 281 10.66 21.91 8.08
N SER A 282 9.58 21.12 8.07
CA SER A 282 9.61 19.70 7.75
C SER A 282 9.46 19.53 6.25
N ALA A 283 10.48 18.99 5.58
CA ALA A 283 10.40 18.69 4.16
C ALA A 283 9.45 17.52 3.92
N ILE A 284 8.57 17.66 2.93
CA ILE A 284 7.72 16.58 2.43
C ILE A 284 8.33 16.13 1.11
N TYR A 285 8.79 14.87 1.06
CA TYR A 285 9.39 14.31 -0.14
C TYR A 285 8.38 13.47 -0.91
N SER A 286 8.47 13.47 -2.24
CA SER A 286 7.69 12.54 -3.07
C SER A 286 8.43 11.22 -3.23
N ILE A 287 7.70 10.12 -3.11
CA ILE A 287 8.17 8.74 -3.33
C ILE A 287 7.08 7.93 -4.03
N GLU A 288 7.42 6.77 -4.57
CA GLU A 288 6.41 5.78 -4.94
C GLU A 288 6.02 4.95 -3.70
N GLN A 289 4.75 4.61 -3.53
CA GLN A 289 4.28 3.85 -2.36
C GLN A 289 4.96 2.46 -2.26
N ILE A 290 5.33 1.88 -3.40
CA ILE A 290 6.06 0.60 -3.47
C ILE A 290 7.52 0.71 -2.98
N ASP A 291 8.07 1.92 -2.84
CA ASP A 291 9.42 2.18 -2.32
C ASP A 291 9.57 1.80 -0.83
N ILE A 292 8.44 1.60 -0.14
CA ILE A 292 8.38 1.10 1.25
C ILE A 292 9.13 -0.22 1.37
N VAL A 293 8.96 -1.12 0.40
CA VAL A 293 9.47 -2.49 0.46
C VAL A 293 11.00 -2.59 0.56
N PRO A 294 11.79 -2.06 -0.40
CA PRO A 294 13.24 -2.12 -0.30
C PRO A 294 13.78 -1.28 0.87
N THR A 295 13.04 -0.26 1.29
CA THR A 295 13.38 0.57 2.45
C THR A 295 13.25 -0.21 3.76
N LEU A 296 12.13 -0.89 3.98
CA LEU A 296 11.94 -1.76 5.14
C LEU A 296 12.91 -2.94 5.13
N ALA A 297 13.12 -3.58 3.98
CA ALA A 297 14.10 -4.66 3.85
C ALA A 297 15.49 -4.24 4.32
N SER A 298 15.87 -3.00 3.99
CA SER A 298 17.15 -2.44 4.40
C SER A 298 17.17 -2.14 5.90
N ILE A 299 16.18 -1.39 6.43
CA ILE A 299 16.15 -0.97 7.84
C ILE A 299 16.02 -2.15 8.82
N PHE A 300 15.32 -3.22 8.43
CA PHE A 300 15.09 -4.40 9.27
C PHE A 300 15.97 -5.59 8.90
N ASN A 301 16.88 -5.40 7.94
CA ASN A 301 17.89 -6.36 7.51
C ASN A 301 17.30 -7.72 7.09
N PHE A 302 16.35 -7.68 6.17
CA PHE A 302 15.85 -8.84 5.43
C PHE A 302 16.05 -8.64 3.92
N GLU A 303 15.87 -9.70 3.12
CA GLU A 303 16.05 -9.63 1.66
C GLU A 303 14.91 -8.86 0.99
N ILE A 304 15.25 -8.02 0.01
CA ILE A 304 14.25 -7.32 -0.81
C ILE A 304 13.48 -8.39 -1.60
N PRO A 305 12.13 -8.37 -1.59
CA PRO A 305 11.33 -9.24 -2.43
C PRO A 305 11.78 -9.20 -3.89
N VAL A 306 11.94 -10.38 -4.51
CA VAL A 306 12.69 -10.52 -5.77
C VAL A 306 12.06 -9.74 -6.93
N LYS A 307 10.73 -9.60 -6.93
CA LYS A 307 9.97 -8.87 -7.95
C LYS A 307 9.75 -7.38 -7.63
N SER A 308 10.28 -6.88 -6.51
CA SER A 308 10.04 -5.49 -6.09
C SER A 308 10.58 -4.49 -7.10
N LEU A 309 9.75 -3.53 -7.51
CA LEU A 309 10.12 -2.39 -8.36
C LEU A 309 10.54 -1.16 -7.55
N GLY A 310 10.44 -1.21 -6.21
CA GLY A 310 10.70 -0.06 -5.36
C GLY A 310 12.17 0.40 -5.38
N ILE A 311 12.38 1.70 -5.16
CA ILE A 311 13.69 2.29 -4.89
C ILE A 311 13.81 2.68 -3.43
N THR A 312 14.87 2.24 -2.77
CA THR A 312 15.09 2.56 -1.36
C THR A 312 15.30 4.07 -1.12
N PHE A 313 14.66 4.62 -0.08
CA PHE A 313 14.83 6.00 0.37
C PHE A 313 15.51 6.10 1.74
N VAL A 314 16.29 5.09 2.16
CA VAL A 314 17.05 5.10 3.43
C VAL A 314 18.01 6.30 3.56
N ASP A 315 18.49 6.84 2.44
CA ASP A 315 19.31 8.05 2.42
C ASP A 315 18.58 9.32 2.91
N GLN A 316 17.25 9.31 2.89
CA GLN A 316 16.39 10.38 3.38
C GLN A 316 16.00 10.17 4.85
N LEU A 317 16.07 8.93 5.37
CA LEU A 317 15.77 8.59 6.77
C LEU A 317 16.96 8.81 7.71
N VAL A 318 18.18 8.56 7.23
CA VAL A 318 19.40 8.64 8.03
C VAL A 318 20.04 10.03 7.89
N PRO A 319 20.26 10.78 8.99
CA PRO A 319 20.86 12.11 8.92
C PRO A 319 22.34 12.00 8.51
N ARG A 320 22.67 12.57 7.35
CA ARG A 320 24.00 12.51 6.71
C ARG A 320 25.01 13.51 7.30
N LYS A 321 25.14 13.56 8.63
CA LYS A 321 26.01 14.51 9.35
C LYS A 321 27.47 14.05 9.45
N ARG A 322 27.72 12.75 9.51
CA ARG A 322 29.06 12.17 9.63
C ARG A 322 29.29 11.17 8.51
N LYS A 323 30.56 10.98 8.15
CA LYS A 323 30.98 9.97 7.17
C LYS A 323 30.34 8.58 7.40
N LYS A 324 30.27 8.10 8.65
CA LYS A 324 29.67 6.79 8.96
C LYS A 324 28.17 6.67 8.68
N ASP A 325 27.47 7.80 8.57
CA ASP A 325 26.03 7.83 8.33
C ASP A 325 25.67 7.52 6.87
N TYR A 326 26.67 7.56 5.96
CA TYR A 326 26.54 7.17 4.55
C TYR A 326 26.63 5.65 4.31
N LEU A 327 27.07 4.89 5.32
CA LEU A 327 27.28 3.45 5.18
C LEU A 327 25.98 2.70 4.87
N MET A 328 24.93 3.00 5.63
CA MET A 328 23.64 2.34 5.49
C MET A 328 22.99 2.67 4.12
N PRO A 329 22.90 3.95 3.69
CA PRO A 329 22.45 4.29 2.34
C PRO A 329 23.21 3.58 1.22
N LEU A 330 24.54 3.48 1.30
CA LEU A 330 25.34 2.82 0.26
C LEU A 330 25.09 1.31 0.19
N VAL A 331 24.97 0.64 1.34
CA VAL A 331 24.63 -0.80 1.36
C VAL A 331 23.19 -1.01 0.85
N SER A 332 22.26 -0.14 1.25
CA SER A 332 20.86 -0.16 0.80
C SER A 332 20.77 -0.05 -0.72
N LEU A 333 21.45 0.94 -1.30
CA LEU A 333 21.49 1.16 -2.74
C LEU A 333 22.17 0.01 -3.48
N LEU A 334 23.27 -0.54 -2.95
CA LEU A 334 23.92 -1.69 -3.57
C LEU A 334 22.98 -2.90 -3.64
N LYS A 335 22.29 -3.23 -2.54
CA LYS A 335 21.35 -4.35 -2.49
C LYS A 335 20.17 -4.13 -3.45
N ASN A 336 19.59 -2.94 -3.45
CA ASN A 336 18.48 -2.58 -4.32
C ASN A 336 18.88 -2.58 -5.81
N SER A 337 20.09 -2.10 -6.14
CA SER A 337 20.63 -2.14 -7.50
C SER A 337 20.85 -3.57 -8.01
N TYR A 338 21.38 -4.47 -7.18
CA TYR A 338 21.50 -5.87 -7.56
C TYR A 338 20.14 -6.53 -7.78
N GLN A 339 19.18 -6.29 -6.89
CA GLN A 339 17.84 -6.85 -7.03
C GLN A 339 17.14 -6.35 -8.30
N ILE A 340 17.18 -5.04 -8.58
CA ILE A 340 16.59 -4.46 -9.81
C ILE A 340 17.30 -4.95 -11.07
N THR A 341 18.61 -5.18 -11.03
CA THR A 341 19.33 -5.77 -12.18
C THR A 341 18.75 -7.13 -12.55
N GLY A 342 18.30 -7.91 -11.55
CA GLY A 342 17.63 -9.20 -11.77
C GLY A 342 16.26 -9.10 -12.46
N LEU A 343 15.69 -7.91 -12.57
CA LEU A 343 14.43 -7.65 -13.27
C LEU A 343 14.62 -7.25 -14.74
N LEU A 344 15.85 -6.97 -15.16
CA LEU A 344 16.14 -6.47 -16.50
C LEU A 344 16.51 -7.61 -17.45
N ASP A 345 15.90 -7.58 -18.63
CA ASP A 345 16.25 -8.51 -19.72
C ASP A 345 17.65 -8.22 -20.31
N VAL A 346 18.12 -6.98 -20.18
CA VAL A 346 19.39 -6.49 -20.75
C VAL A 346 20.14 -5.67 -19.71
N ALA A 347 21.46 -5.80 -19.70
CA ALA A 347 22.34 -5.03 -18.82
C ALA A 347 22.14 -3.51 -18.99
N ASN A 348 22.18 -2.79 -17.87
CA ASN A 348 22.04 -1.34 -17.84
C ASN A 348 23.35 -0.69 -17.37
N ALA A 349 24.01 0.05 -18.26
CA ALA A 349 25.32 0.66 -17.97
C ALA A 349 25.27 1.64 -16.79
N HIS A 350 24.20 2.42 -16.63
CA HIS A 350 24.07 3.35 -15.51
C HIS A 350 23.91 2.61 -14.17
N LEU A 351 23.19 1.50 -14.16
CA LEU A 351 23.02 0.68 -12.97
C LEU A 351 24.32 -0.05 -12.60
N ASN A 352 25.05 -0.57 -13.58
CA ASN A 352 26.37 -1.15 -13.38
C ASN A 352 27.35 -0.14 -12.77
N ASN A 353 27.37 1.10 -13.30
CA ASN A 353 28.17 2.18 -12.72
C ASN A 353 27.77 2.49 -11.27
N CYS A 354 26.47 2.50 -10.95
CA CYS A 354 26.05 2.64 -9.55
C CYS A 354 26.62 1.52 -8.67
N ILE A 355 26.53 0.26 -9.12
CA ILE A 355 27.01 -0.91 -8.38
C ILE A 355 28.51 -0.77 -8.12
N GLU A 356 29.30 -0.46 -9.15
CA GLU A 356 30.74 -0.25 -9.04
C GLU A 356 31.10 0.90 -8.08
N ASP A 357 30.42 2.05 -8.20
CA ASP A 357 30.63 3.19 -7.32
C ASP A 357 30.28 2.88 -5.86
N CYS A 358 29.20 2.13 -5.63
CA CYS A 358 28.81 1.69 -4.29
C CYS A 358 29.88 0.76 -3.70
N ILE A 359 30.33 -0.24 -4.46
CA ILE A 359 31.39 -1.17 -4.03
C ILE A 359 32.66 -0.40 -3.69
N LYS A 360 33.13 0.47 -4.58
CA LYS A 360 34.35 1.28 -4.37
C LYS A 360 34.27 2.14 -3.11
N ASN A 361 33.11 2.77 -2.86
CA ASN A 361 32.90 3.56 -1.65
C ASN A 361 32.89 2.69 -0.38
N LEU A 362 32.22 1.54 -0.41
CA LEU A 362 32.16 0.59 0.70
C LEU A 362 33.54 -0.02 1.01
N GLU A 363 34.33 -0.36 -0.01
CA GLU A 363 35.73 -0.75 0.17
C GLU A 363 36.55 0.36 0.83
N GLY A 364 36.31 1.62 0.44
CA GLY A 364 36.92 2.78 1.08
C GLY A 364 36.60 2.88 2.57
N PHE A 365 35.39 2.49 3.00
CA PHE A 365 35.04 2.37 4.42
C PHE A 365 35.83 1.25 5.11
N CYS A 366 35.90 0.07 4.50
CA CYS A 366 36.64 -1.09 5.06
C CYS A 366 38.14 -0.80 5.23
N HIS A 367 38.76 -0.14 4.25
CA HIS A 367 40.19 0.17 4.24
C HIS A 367 40.53 1.48 4.97
N LYS A 368 39.57 2.10 5.65
CA LYS A 368 39.73 3.39 6.37
C LYS A 368 40.32 4.52 5.49
N ARG A 369 40.05 4.51 4.18
CA ARG A 369 40.52 5.55 3.24
C ARG A 369 39.87 6.89 3.58
N ASN A 370 40.52 8.01 3.26
CA ASN A 370 39.91 9.33 3.40
C ASN A 370 38.83 9.51 2.31
N LEU A 371 37.56 9.56 2.72
CA LEU A 371 36.42 9.70 1.79
C LEU A 371 35.76 11.03 2.07
N SER A 372 35.56 11.83 1.03
CA SER A 372 34.84 13.11 1.12
C SER A 372 33.34 12.86 1.26
N GLN A 373 32.69 13.50 2.25
CA GLN A 373 31.24 13.43 2.41
C GLN A 373 30.50 13.97 1.18
N ILE A 374 31.06 14.96 0.49
CA ILE A 374 30.51 15.54 -0.74
C ILE A 374 30.50 14.48 -1.85
N SER A 375 31.59 13.73 -2.01
CA SER A 375 31.66 12.65 -3.00
C SER A 375 30.69 11.52 -2.65
N LEU A 376 30.58 11.13 -1.38
CA LEU A 376 29.61 10.12 -0.95
C LEU A 376 28.16 10.55 -1.24
N ALA A 377 27.81 11.81 -0.94
CA ALA A 377 26.50 12.37 -1.23
C ALA A 377 26.20 12.41 -2.73
N SER A 378 27.18 12.81 -3.54
CA SER A 378 27.08 12.87 -5.01
C SER A 378 26.84 11.47 -5.60
N ASN A 379 27.60 10.46 -5.16
CA ASN A 379 27.46 9.10 -5.68
C ASN A 379 26.11 8.48 -5.28
N ILE A 380 25.63 8.72 -4.06
CA ILE A 380 24.27 8.31 -3.63
C ILE A 380 23.21 8.93 -4.54
N ALA A 381 23.30 10.25 -4.79
CA ALA A 381 22.34 10.96 -5.64
C ALA A 381 22.37 10.45 -7.10
N SER A 382 23.56 10.23 -7.65
CA SER A 382 23.76 9.68 -8.99
C SER A 382 23.18 8.27 -9.13
N CYS A 383 23.42 7.41 -8.13
CA CYS A 383 22.86 6.07 -8.14
C CYS A 383 21.32 6.09 -8.04
N LYS A 384 20.76 6.88 -7.11
CA LYS A 384 19.29 7.02 -6.98
C LYS A 384 18.65 7.48 -8.28
N LYS A 385 19.25 8.47 -8.95
CA LYS A 385 18.76 8.93 -10.26
C LYS A 385 18.74 7.80 -11.29
N SER A 386 19.80 6.97 -11.31
CA SER A 386 19.89 5.82 -12.23
C SER A 386 18.81 4.78 -11.93
N LEU A 387 18.61 4.48 -10.64
CA LEU A 387 17.56 3.56 -10.16
C LEU A 387 16.16 4.04 -10.51
N HIS A 388 15.81 5.30 -10.22
CA HIS A 388 14.50 5.87 -10.56
C HIS A 388 14.24 5.84 -12.07
N SER A 389 15.25 6.12 -12.91
CA SER A 389 15.11 6.01 -14.36
C SER A 389 14.80 4.59 -14.84
N VAL A 390 15.30 3.56 -14.14
CA VAL A 390 14.99 2.16 -14.42
C VAL A 390 13.61 1.79 -13.89
N GLN A 391 13.27 2.22 -12.67
CA GLN A 391 11.95 2.02 -12.05
C GLN A 391 10.84 2.54 -12.97
N GLU A 392 10.92 3.79 -13.45
CA GLU A 392 9.92 4.38 -14.35
C GLU A 392 9.68 3.51 -15.60
N LYS A 393 10.74 2.95 -16.19
CA LYS A 393 10.65 2.05 -17.35
C LYS A 393 10.01 0.70 -17.01
N LEU A 394 10.33 0.14 -15.84
CA LEU A 394 9.72 -1.12 -15.39
C LEU A 394 8.23 -0.94 -15.10
N MET A 395 7.88 0.13 -14.39
CA MET A 395 6.50 0.46 -14.05
C MET A 395 5.63 0.67 -15.30
N THR A 396 6.15 1.41 -16.29
CA THR A 396 5.45 1.62 -17.57
C THR A 396 5.32 0.32 -18.39
N LYS A 397 6.34 -0.55 -18.38
CA LYS A 397 6.28 -1.87 -19.03
C LYS A 397 5.20 -2.76 -18.40
N GLU A 398 5.15 -2.85 -17.07
CA GLU A 398 4.13 -3.66 -16.37
C GLU A 398 2.71 -3.15 -16.63
N ALA A 399 2.51 -1.84 -16.56
CA ALA A 399 1.22 -1.22 -16.84
C ALA A 399 0.76 -1.45 -18.30
N ALA A 400 1.67 -1.32 -19.28
CA ALA A 400 1.34 -1.47 -20.69
C ALA A 400 1.07 -2.93 -21.09
N PHE A 401 1.93 -3.86 -20.68
CA PHE A 401 1.85 -5.27 -21.09
C PHE A 401 0.54 -5.94 -20.65
N LYS A 402 0.11 -5.64 -19.42
CA LYS A 402 -1.14 -6.15 -18.86
C LYS A 402 -2.37 -5.34 -19.29
N SER A 403 -2.22 -4.15 -19.86
CA SER A 403 -3.38 -3.44 -20.44
C SER A 403 -3.68 -3.95 -21.85
N PHE A 404 -2.65 -4.13 -22.69
CA PHE A 404 -2.83 -4.47 -24.11
C PHE A 404 -3.47 -5.85 -24.34
N SER A 405 -2.96 -6.89 -23.66
CA SER A 405 -3.41 -8.29 -23.87
C SER A 405 -4.89 -8.48 -23.52
N TYR A 406 -5.39 -7.75 -22.52
CA TYR A 406 -6.75 -7.91 -22.02
C TYR A 406 -7.75 -6.93 -22.63
N ILE A 407 -7.31 -5.73 -23.05
CA ILE A 407 -8.13 -4.89 -23.94
C ILE A 407 -8.43 -5.67 -25.22
N PHE A 408 -7.41 -6.34 -25.78
CA PHE A 408 -7.60 -7.21 -26.94
C PHE A 408 -8.59 -8.35 -26.66
N LEU A 409 -8.43 -9.06 -25.53
CA LEU A 409 -9.37 -10.11 -25.12
C LEU A 409 -10.81 -9.59 -24.93
N GLY A 410 -10.98 -8.44 -24.29
CA GLY A 410 -12.28 -7.79 -24.08
C GLY A 410 -12.94 -7.38 -25.40
N ILE A 411 -12.16 -6.85 -26.35
CA ILE A 411 -12.64 -6.57 -27.71
C ILE A 411 -13.07 -7.87 -28.40
N CYS A 412 -12.28 -8.96 -28.30
CA CYS A 412 -12.63 -10.25 -28.87
C CYS A 412 -13.94 -10.81 -28.28
N ILE A 413 -14.12 -10.74 -26.96
CA ILE A 413 -15.34 -11.18 -26.29
C ILE A 413 -16.54 -10.33 -26.71
N SER A 414 -16.38 -9.00 -26.76
CA SER A 414 -17.45 -8.08 -27.19
C SER A 414 -17.88 -8.35 -28.64
N ILE A 415 -16.91 -8.59 -29.54
CA ILE A 415 -17.19 -9.00 -30.92
C ILE A 415 -17.92 -10.33 -30.95
N MET A 416 -17.47 -11.32 -30.17
CA MET A 416 -18.11 -12.64 -30.10
C MET A 416 -19.56 -12.55 -29.62
N VAL A 417 -19.83 -11.81 -28.54
CA VAL A 417 -21.18 -11.58 -28.00
C VAL A 417 -22.05 -10.85 -29.01
N SER A 418 -21.50 -9.86 -29.71
CA SER A 418 -22.20 -9.15 -30.78
C SER A 418 -22.56 -10.08 -31.94
N CYS A 419 -21.62 -10.94 -32.38
CA CYS A 419 -21.87 -11.94 -33.43
C CYS A 419 -22.94 -12.96 -33.01
N ILE A 420 -22.91 -13.44 -31.77
CA ILE A 420 -23.94 -14.35 -31.23
C ILE A 420 -25.30 -13.66 -31.21
N SER A 421 -25.35 -12.41 -30.75
CA SER A 421 -26.59 -11.62 -30.69
C SER A 421 -27.18 -11.41 -32.09
N ILE A 422 -26.34 -11.08 -33.07
CA ILE A 422 -26.73 -10.94 -34.48
C ILE A 422 -27.23 -12.29 -35.04
N TRP A 423 -26.53 -13.39 -34.76
CA TRP A 423 -26.93 -14.73 -35.22
C TRP A 423 -28.27 -15.17 -34.63
N LEU A 424 -28.51 -14.91 -33.34
CA LEU A 424 -29.80 -15.15 -32.69
C LEU A 424 -30.92 -14.30 -33.31
N LEU A 425 -30.65 -13.05 -33.64
CA LEU A 425 -31.60 -12.17 -34.31
C LEU A 425 -31.97 -12.70 -35.71
N PHE A 426 -30.99 -13.09 -36.53
CA PHE A 426 -31.26 -13.67 -37.85
C PHE A 426 -32.01 -15.00 -37.76
N SER A 427 -31.65 -15.85 -36.79
CA SER A 427 -32.30 -17.14 -36.58
C SER A 427 -33.77 -16.97 -36.17
N THR A 428 -34.07 -16.02 -35.28
CA THR A 428 -35.45 -15.72 -34.86
C THR A 428 -36.28 -15.14 -36.00
N VAL A 429 -35.72 -14.25 -36.82
CA VAL A 429 -36.39 -13.73 -38.03
C VAL A 429 -36.67 -14.84 -39.05
N ALA A 430 -35.71 -15.74 -39.30
CA ALA A 430 -35.89 -16.85 -40.23
C ALA A 430 -36.99 -17.82 -39.76
N ILE A 431 -37.05 -18.11 -38.45
CA ILE A 431 -38.11 -18.93 -37.86
C ILE A 431 -39.47 -18.22 -38.02
N ALA A 432 -39.56 -16.93 -37.71
CA ALA A 432 -40.79 -16.15 -37.85
C ALA A 432 -41.31 -16.11 -39.30
N GLN A 433 -40.41 -15.95 -40.28
CA GLN A 433 -40.77 -16.01 -41.70
C GLN A 433 -41.25 -17.40 -42.13
N THR A 434 -40.67 -18.47 -41.58
CA THR A 434 -41.09 -19.84 -41.87
C THR A 434 -42.48 -20.12 -41.29
N VAL A 435 -42.73 -19.71 -40.05
CA VAL A 435 -44.05 -19.82 -39.39
C VAL A 435 -45.12 -19.01 -40.14
N ALA A 436 -44.79 -17.79 -40.59
CA ALA A 436 -45.70 -16.96 -41.38
C ALA A 436 -46.04 -17.60 -42.73
N LYS A 437 -45.10 -18.31 -43.37
CA LYS A 437 -45.36 -19.05 -44.62
C LYS A 437 -46.26 -20.26 -44.38
N THR A 438 -46.07 -21.02 -43.30
CA THR A 438 -46.92 -22.18 -42.98
C THR A 438 -48.35 -21.80 -42.59
N HIS A 439 -48.58 -20.59 -42.08
CA HIS A 439 -49.93 -20.09 -41.79
C HIS A 439 -50.66 -19.48 -43.00
N ASN A 440 -49.97 -19.23 -44.11
CA ASN A 440 -50.54 -18.70 -45.35
C ASN A 440 -50.77 -19.77 -46.43
N GLU A 441 -50.54 -21.06 -46.15
CA GLU A 441 -51.03 -22.11 -47.04
C GLU A 441 -52.55 -22.29 -46.85
N PRO A 442 -53.36 -22.16 -47.91
CA PRO A 442 -54.79 -22.43 -47.82
C PRO A 442 -55.00 -23.92 -47.53
N PHE A 443 -55.84 -24.23 -46.53
CA PHE A 443 -56.41 -25.55 -46.35
C PHE A 443 -57.13 -25.96 -47.65
N MET A 444 -56.45 -26.72 -48.51
CA MET A 444 -57.08 -27.48 -49.58
C MET A 444 -57.80 -28.67 -48.93
N ASN A 445 -59.03 -28.42 -48.47
CA ASN A 445 -59.99 -29.45 -48.10
C ASN A 445 -60.70 -29.96 -49.36
N GLY A 446 -60.70 -31.29 -49.53
CA GLY A 446 -61.82 -32.07 -50.08
C GLY A 446 -62.00 -32.10 -51.58
#